data_AF-A0A023FFY7-F1
#
_entry.id   AF-A0A023FFY7-F1
#
_cell.length_a   1.000
_cell.length_b   1.000
_cell.length_c   1.000
_cell.angle_alpha   90.00
_cell.angle_beta   90.00
_cell.angle_gamma   90.00
#
_symmetry.space_group_name_H-M   'P 1'
#
loop_
_entity.id
_entity.type
_entity.pdbx_description
1 polymer ?
#
loop_
_entity_poly.entity_id
_entity_poly.type
_entity_poly.pdbx_seq_one_letter_code
_entity_poly.pdbx_strand_id
1 'polypeptide(L)'
;MQSPLYKPTMNMNKVSLLLLILGVHATLSEKAYDAMRDQSLHLQDGIGWFRGYSFNNRSSKDMENPCERWKFSIRRDGRPQVMVIGCGPVRLSARYTPEVEQKQGNAFRKCCSAK
;
A
#
# COMPACT_ATOMS: atom_id res chain seq x y z
N MET A 1 34.65 18.13 48.67
CA MET A 1 33.18 18.26 48.53
C MET A 1 32.72 17.28 47.46
N GLN A 2 32.05 16.18 47.85
CA GLN A 2 31.52 15.18 46.92
C GLN A 2 30.01 15.39 46.78
N SER A 3 29.53 15.60 45.56
CA SER A 3 28.10 15.62 45.24
C SER A 3 27.63 14.18 44.99
N PRO A 4 26.46 13.74 45.51
CA PRO A 4 25.97 12.40 45.26
C PRO A 4 25.41 12.28 43.83
N LEU A 5 25.91 11.28 43.10
CA LEU A 5 25.43 10.89 41.78
C LEU A 5 24.06 10.20 41.92
N TYR A 6 23.00 10.85 41.44
CA TYR A 6 21.64 10.28 41.40
C TYR A 6 21.63 9.03 40.52
N LYS A 7 21.33 7.86 41.10
CA LYS A 7 21.08 6.60 40.37
C LYS A 7 19.57 6.43 40.16
N PRO A 8 19.04 6.57 38.93
CA PRO A 8 17.66 6.19 38.66
C PRO A 8 17.56 4.67 38.64
N THR A 9 16.88 4.10 39.63
CA THR A 9 16.47 2.69 39.62
C THR A 9 15.21 2.57 38.77
N MET A 10 15.40 2.27 37.48
CA MET A 10 14.28 1.90 36.61
C MET A 10 13.68 0.56 37.07
N ASN A 11 12.44 0.62 37.54
CA ASN A 11 11.71 -0.52 38.07
C ASN A 11 11.23 -1.40 36.89
N MET A 12 11.75 -2.63 36.79
CA MET A 12 11.62 -3.55 35.64
C MET A 12 10.15 -3.90 35.29
N ASN A 13 9.25 -3.78 36.27
CA ASN A 13 7.81 -3.99 36.11
C ASN A 13 7.13 -2.84 35.33
N LYS A 14 7.69 -1.62 35.34
CA LYS A 14 7.17 -0.47 34.59
C LYS A 14 7.54 -0.53 33.11
N VAL A 15 8.67 -1.18 32.78
CA VAL A 15 9.12 -1.40 31.40
C VAL A 15 8.25 -2.45 30.70
N SER A 16 7.85 -3.49 31.43
CA SER A 16 7.03 -4.58 30.90
C SER A 16 5.61 -4.15 30.52
N LEU A 17 5.03 -3.18 31.26
CA LEU A 17 3.69 -2.67 30.98
C LEU A 17 3.65 -1.75 29.74
N LEU A 18 4.75 -1.08 29.41
CA LEU A 18 4.83 -0.18 28.25
C LEU A 18 4.87 -0.94 26.90
N LEU A 19 5.36 -2.18 26.89
CA LEU A 19 5.50 -2.99 25.68
C LEU A 19 4.17 -3.62 25.19
N LEU A 20 3.13 -3.64 26.03
CA LEU A 20 1.87 -4.34 25.76
C LEU A 20 0.84 -3.54 24.93
N ILE A 21 1.11 -2.27 24.58
CA ILE A 21 0.13 -1.39 23.88
C ILE A 21 0.39 -1.34 22.35
N LEU A 22 1.32 -2.14 21.83
CA LEU A 22 1.67 -2.14 20.40
C LEU A 22 1.04 -3.31 19.63
N GLY A 23 -0.28 -3.34 19.53
CA GLY A 23 -0.99 -4.23 18.59
C GLY A 23 -2.37 -3.66 18.32
N VAL A 24 -2.80 -3.33 17.11
CA VAL A 24 -2.48 -3.82 15.77
C VAL A 24 -2.53 -2.61 14.84
N HIS A 25 -1.40 -2.21 14.24
CA HIS A 25 -1.42 -1.25 13.15
C HIS A 25 -1.52 -2.02 11.84
N ALA A 26 -2.71 -2.03 11.23
CA ALA A 26 -2.85 -2.43 9.83
C ALA A 26 -2.05 -1.43 8.98
N THR A 27 -0.84 -1.83 8.59
CA THR A 27 0.10 -0.98 7.86
C THR A 27 -0.27 -1.01 6.38
N LEU A 28 -1.12 -0.06 5.97
CA LEU A 28 -1.41 0.18 4.56
C LEU A 28 -0.11 0.63 3.87
N SER A 29 0.31 -0.10 2.85
CA SER A 29 1.47 0.28 2.02
C SER A 29 0.98 0.92 0.74
N GLU A 30 1.37 2.18 0.51
CA GLU A 30 1.06 2.96 -0.68
C GLU A 30 2.30 3.05 -1.57
N LYS A 31 2.17 2.75 -2.87
CA LYS A 31 3.23 2.92 -3.86
C LYS A 31 2.70 3.58 -5.12
N ALA A 32 3.38 4.63 -5.58
CA ALA A 32 3.12 5.24 -6.88
C ALA A 32 3.95 4.55 -7.98
N TYR A 33 3.28 4.17 -9.06
CA TYR A 33 3.83 3.67 -10.32
C TYR A 33 3.64 4.75 -11.37
N ASP A 34 4.66 4.94 -12.21
CA ASP A 34 4.60 5.78 -13.40
C ASP A 34 4.97 4.94 -14.64
N ALA A 35 4.66 5.47 -15.81
CA ALA A 35 4.92 4.81 -17.09
C ALA A 35 6.40 4.48 -17.31
N MET A 36 7.33 5.15 -16.61
CA MET A 36 8.76 4.87 -16.73
C MET A 36 9.17 3.60 -15.96
N ARG A 37 8.33 3.13 -15.03
CA ARG A 37 8.64 2.02 -14.13
C ARG A 37 7.83 0.75 -14.40
N ASP A 38 6.67 0.86 -15.03
CA ASP A 38 5.83 -0.27 -15.43
C ASP A 38 5.31 -0.05 -16.87
N GLN A 39 5.77 -0.89 -17.81
CA GLN A 39 5.40 -0.80 -19.23
C GLN A 39 3.91 -1.03 -19.48
N SER A 40 3.18 -1.62 -18.53
CA SER A 40 1.73 -1.79 -18.64
C SER A 40 0.96 -0.49 -18.40
N LEU A 41 1.60 0.55 -17.84
CA LEU A 41 0.99 1.84 -17.57
C LEU A 41 1.13 2.79 -18.76
N HIS A 42 0.04 3.04 -19.47
CA HIS A 42 0.04 3.91 -20.64
C HIS A 42 -1.31 4.60 -20.85
N LEU A 43 -1.34 5.54 -21.80
CA LEU A 43 -2.57 6.17 -22.30
C LEU A 43 -2.79 5.67 -23.73
N GLN A 44 -4.03 5.28 -24.05
CA GLN A 44 -4.48 4.97 -25.40
C GLN A 44 -5.78 5.74 -25.65
N ASP A 45 -5.79 6.64 -26.64
CA ASP A 45 -6.93 7.49 -26.97
C ASP A 45 -7.52 8.27 -25.78
N GLY A 46 -6.65 8.70 -24.86
CA GLY A 46 -7.05 9.41 -23.63
C GLY A 46 -7.55 8.50 -22.50
N ILE A 47 -7.63 7.19 -22.73
CA ILE A 47 -7.98 6.19 -21.73
C ILE A 47 -6.71 5.67 -21.06
N GLY A 48 -6.71 5.65 -19.72
CA GLY A 48 -5.63 5.08 -18.93
C GLY A 48 -5.67 3.57 -18.93
N TRP A 49 -4.54 2.93 -19.15
CA TRP A 49 -4.40 1.48 -19.07
C TRP A 49 -3.35 1.12 -18.05
N PHE A 50 -3.66 0.13 -17.22
CA PHE A 50 -2.71 -0.46 -16.28
C PHE A 50 -3.02 -1.95 -16.11
N ARG A 51 -2.03 -2.79 -16.43
CA ARG A 51 -2.12 -4.27 -16.34
C ARG A 51 -3.37 -4.87 -17.03
N GLY A 52 -3.76 -4.31 -18.18
CA GLY A 52 -4.94 -4.75 -18.95
C GLY A 52 -6.26 -4.08 -18.54
N TYR A 53 -6.31 -3.33 -17.44
CA TYR A 53 -7.53 -2.64 -17.04
C TYR A 53 -7.56 -1.19 -17.53
N SER A 54 -8.72 -0.76 -18.03
CA SER A 54 -8.99 0.63 -18.37
C SER A 54 -9.41 1.46 -17.16
N PHE A 55 -9.00 2.73 -17.18
CA PHE A 55 -9.24 3.73 -16.14
C PHE A 55 -9.63 5.06 -16.76
N ASN A 56 -10.67 5.67 -16.19
CA ASN A 56 -10.95 7.09 -16.38
C ASN A 56 -9.98 7.92 -15.52
N ASN A 57 -9.75 9.18 -15.89
CA ASN A 57 -8.92 10.06 -15.07
C ASN A 57 -9.50 10.20 -13.65
N ARG A 58 -8.65 10.09 -12.63
CA ARG A 58 -9.00 10.14 -11.19
C ARG A 58 -9.94 9.01 -10.73
N SER A 59 -9.98 7.90 -11.46
CA SER A 59 -10.73 6.72 -11.03
C SER A 59 -9.94 5.84 -10.07
N SER A 60 -10.66 4.99 -9.35
CA SER A 60 -10.07 3.96 -8.49
C SER A 60 -10.74 2.63 -8.75
N LYS A 61 -9.99 1.54 -8.58
CA LYS A 61 -10.48 0.18 -8.70
C LYS A 61 -10.02 -0.65 -7.52
N ASP A 62 -10.94 -1.40 -6.93
CA ASP A 62 -10.66 -2.36 -5.88
C ASP A 62 -10.49 -3.75 -6.50
N MET A 63 -9.37 -4.38 -6.19
CA MET A 63 -8.94 -5.66 -6.73
C MET A 63 -8.99 -6.72 -5.62
N GLU A 64 -9.42 -7.93 -5.98
CA GLU A 64 -9.33 -9.11 -5.12
C GLU A 64 -7.99 -9.82 -5.30
N ASN A 65 -7.54 -9.94 -6.56
CA ASN A 65 -6.34 -10.65 -6.94
C ASN A 65 -5.46 -9.81 -7.88
N PRO A 66 -4.28 -9.33 -7.42
CA PRO A 66 -3.87 -9.23 -6.01
C PRO A 66 -4.83 -8.34 -5.20
N CYS A 67 -4.87 -8.53 -3.87
CA CYS A 67 -5.78 -7.80 -2.99
C CYS A 67 -5.27 -6.38 -2.77
N GLU A 68 -5.68 -5.48 -3.65
CA GLU A 68 -5.10 -4.14 -3.80
C GLU A 68 -6.16 -3.12 -4.20
N ARG A 69 -5.91 -1.85 -3.90
CA ARG A 69 -6.63 -0.71 -4.47
C ARG A 69 -5.72 0.04 -5.40
N TRP A 70 -6.16 0.26 -6.64
CA TRP A 70 -5.43 1.02 -7.63
C TRP A 70 -6.12 2.36 -7.83
N LYS A 71 -5.39 3.46 -7.68
CA LYS A 71 -5.88 4.82 -7.97
C LYS A 71 -5.14 5.36 -9.18
N PHE A 72 -5.86 5.63 -10.25
CA PHE A 72 -5.30 6.17 -11.48
C PHE A 72 -5.45 7.68 -11.53
N SER A 73 -4.43 8.37 -12.03
CA SER A 73 -4.48 9.80 -12.31
C SER A 73 -3.59 10.14 -13.51
N ILE A 74 -3.96 11.19 -14.24
CA ILE A 74 -3.07 11.85 -15.19
C ILE A 74 -2.42 13.01 -14.46
N ARG A 75 -1.08 13.00 -14.42
CA ARG A 75 -0.27 14.05 -13.80
C ARG A 75 -0.37 15.34 -14.61
N ARG A 76 0.08 16.45 -14.01
CA ARG A 76 0.10 17.76 -14.68
C ARG A 76 0.96 17.79 -15.95
N ASP A 77 1.97 16.92 -16.03
CA ASP A 77 2.84 16.74 -17.22
C ASP A 77 2.23 15.80 -18.27
N GLY A 78 0.96 15.42 -18.14
CA GLY A 78 0.24 14.55 -19.07
C GLY A 78 0.58 13.06 -18.92
N ARG A 79 1.49 12.68 -18.02
CA ARG A 79 1.87 11.28 -17.83
C ARG A 79 0.87 10.54 -16.95
N PRO A 80 0.52 9.28 -17.29
CA PRO A 80 -0.30 8.46 -16.42
C PRO A 80 0.48 8.05 -15.17
N GLN A 81 -0.23 7.98 -14.05
CA GLN A 81 0.26 7.53 -12.76
C GLN A 81 -0.78 6.58 -12.14
N VAL A 82 -0.32 5.50 -11.53
CA VAL A 82 -1.16 4.61 -10.72
C VAL A 82 -0.57 4.44 -9.34
N MET A 83 -1.40 4.64 -8.33
CA MET A 83 -1.04 4.37 -6.96
C MET A 83 -1.67 3.05 -6.52
N VAL A 84 -0.84 2.08 -6.16
CA VAL A 84 -1.26 0.75 -5.70
C VAL A 84 -1.16 0.72 -4.17
N ILE A 85 -2.26 0.35 -3.54
CA ILE A 85 -2.39 0.20 -2.09
C ILE A 85 -2.65 -1.27 -1.79
N GLY A 86 -1.73 -1.93 -1.08
CA GLY A 86 -1.90 -3.31 -0.64
C GLY A 86 -2.38 -3.45 0.81
N CYS A 87 -2.63 -4.68 1.25
CA CYS A 87 -3.05 -5.00 2.62
C CYS A 87 -1.95 -4.85 3.68
N GLY A 88 -0.68 -4.83 3.27
CA GLY A 88 0.49 -4.77 4.15
C GLY A 88 1.73 -4.24 3.44
N PRO A 89 2.88 -4.13 4.12
CA PRO A 89 4.16 -3.73 3.53
C PRO A 89 4.68 -4.83 2.60
N VAL A 90 4.37 -4.71 1.31
CA VAL A 90 4.77 -5.71 0.30
C VAL A 90 6.24 -5.52 -0.09
N ARG A 91 7.05 -6.58 0.02
CA ARG A 91 8.41 -6.64 -0.54
C ARG A 91 8.33 -6.55 -2.07
N LEU A 92 9.14 -5.66 -2.64
CA LEU A 92 9.15 -5.14 -4.01
C LEU A 92 9.46 -6.15 -5.13
N SER A 93 9.37 -7.46 -4.92
CA SER A 93 9.66 -8.40 -6.01
C SER A 93 8.47 -8.49 -6.96
N ALA A 94 8.50 -7.61 -7.95
CA ALA A 94 8.10 -7.85 -9.33
C ALA A 94 7.12 -9.02 -9.53
N ARG A 95 5.83 -8.72 -9.56
CA ARG A 95 4.89 -9.55 -10.32
C ARG A 95 4.07 -8.63 -11.19
N TYR A 96 4.51 -8.54 -12.44
CA TYR A 96 3.58 -8.31 -13.54
C TYR A 96 2.56 -9.44 -13.45
N THR A 97 1.34 -9.11 -13.07
CA THR A 97 0.22 -10.03 -13.21
C THR A 97 -0.65 -9.43 -14.30
N PRO A 98 -0.90 -10.16 -15.40
CA PRO A 98 -1.88 -9.72 -16.39
C PRO A 98 -3.26 -9.60 -15.75
N GLU A 99 -4.24 -9.08 -16.49
CA GLU A 99 -5.62 -9.07 -16.05
C GLU A 99 -6.05 -10.47 -15.58
N VAL A 100 -6.61 -10.52 -14.37
CA VAL A 100 -7.13 -11.75 -13.75
C VAL A 100 -8.60 -11.55 -13.46
N GLU A 101 -9.40 -12.60 -13.62
CA GLU A 101 -10.80 -12.58 -13.23
C GLU A 101 -10.96 -12.13 -11.76
N GLN A 102 -11.81 -11.14 -11.53
CA GLN A 102 -12.08 -10.58 -10.22
C GLN A 102 -13.45 -11.09 -9.73
N LYS A 103 -13.52 -11.74 -8.57
CA LYS A 103 -14.80 -12.06 -7.93
C LYS A 103 -15.19 -10.88 -7.05
N GLN A 104 -16.20 -10.13 -7.48
CA GLN A 104 -16.58 -8.86 -6.84
C GLN A 104 -16.89 -8.96 -5.33
N GLY A 105 -17.23 -10.15 -4.81
CA GLY A 105 -17.58 -10.36 -3.40
C GLY A 105 -16.45 -10.05 -2.40
N ASN A 106 -15.19 -10.25 -2.80
CA ASN A 106 -14.04 -10.24 -1.90
C ASN A 106 -12.97 -9.19 -2.26
N ALA A 107 -13.25 -8.20 -3.09
CA ALA A 107 -12.30 -7.15 -3.44
C ALA A 107 -11.75 -6.36 -2.22
N PHE A 108 -10.64 -5.64 -2.43
CA PHE A 108 -10.06 -4.75 -1.42
C PHE A 108 -11.12 -3.82 -0.79
N ARG A 109 -11.17 -3.61 0.53
CA ARG A 109 -10.28 -4.07 1.60
C ARG A 109 -10.71 -5.42 2.21
N LYS A 110 -11.78 -6.05 1.73
CA LYS A 110 -12.33 -7.27 2.34
C LYS A 110 -11.36 -8.46 2.26
N CYS A 111 -10.71 -8.66 1.12
CA CYS A 111 -9.66 -9.69 0.99
C CYS A 111 -8.42 -9.45 1.87
N CYS A 112 -8.28 -8.28 2.54
CA CYS A 112 -7.17 -8.02 3.44
C CYS A 112 -7.32 -8.68 4.81
N SER A 113 -8.54 -8.99 5.26
CA SER A 113 -8.74 -9.70 6.53
C SER A 113 -8.54 -11.20 6.39
N ALA A 114 -8.51 -11.72 5.17
CA ALA A 114 -8.34 -13.13 4.85
C ALA A 114 -6.86 -13.51 4.56
N LYS A 115 -5.93 -12.55 4.65
CA LYS A 115 -4.50 -12.71 4.38
C LYS A 115 -3.68 -12.24 5.57
#